data_AF-A0AAI8FPL5-F1
#
_entry.id   AF-A0AAI8FPL5-F1
#
_cell.length_a   1.000
_cell.length_b   1.000
_cell.length_c   1.000
_cell.angle_alpha   90.00
_cell.angle_beta   90.00
_cell.angle_gamma   90.00
#
_symmetry.space_group_name_H-M   'P 1'
#
loop_
_entity.id
_entity.type
_entity.pdbx_description
1 polymer ?
#
loop_
_entity_poly.entity_id
_entity_poly.type
_entity_poly.pdbx_seq_one_letter_code
_entity_poly.pdbx_strand_id
1 'polypeptide(L)'
;MKFLRDIRGEVMDGDVVKDTFALGHCAESDRPVLEMWEFIRRYMDEGPEAVAEVPLDKYVELSVAPTLKNCLISAVGFTNATTPAKRILLSPFIGLFTVVRWLVFKTCKEPQFPPEIEAECRVEPNDPNVWPIPDSIGEFAATVPGFMERAREKARLAQTADMAAQRSRQSREHSRRSAR
;
A
#
# COMPACT_ATOMS: atom_id res chain seq x y z
N MET A 1 20.20 -4.54 11.84
CA MET A 1 19.23 -3.51 11.39
C MET A 1 18.26 -4.17 10.43
N LYS A 2 16.94 -3.95 10.58
CA LYS A 2 15.98 -4.27 9.53
C LYS A 2 15.96 -3.10 8.56
N PHE A 3 16.25 -3.35 7.29
CA PHE A 3 16.17 -2.34 6.25
C PHE A 3 14.75 -2.31 5.68
N LEU A 4 14.24 -1.11 5.42
CA LEU A 4 13.05 -0.94 4.59
C LEU A 4 13.41 -1.30 3.16
N ARG A 5 12.46 -1.93 2.47
CA ARG A 5 12.59 -2.36 1.09
C ARG A 5 11.50 -1.68 0.28
N ASP A 6 11.86 -1.17 -0.89
CA ASP A 6 10.97 -0.50 -1.83
C ASP A 6 11.24 -1.01 -3.26
N ILE A 7 10.28 -0.77 -4.15
CA ILE A 7 10.49 -0.93 -5.59
C ILE A 7 11.05 0.39 -6.11
N ARG A 8 12.08 0.33 -6.96
CA ARG A 8 12.67 1.52 -7.59
C ARG A 8 12.55 1.43 -9.09
N GLY A 9 12.10 2.52 -9.69
CA GLY A 9 12.17 2.75 -11.12
C GLY A 9 13.39 3.59 -11.45
N GLU A 10 14.05 3.25 -12.55
CA GLU A 10 15.20 3.98 -13.08
C GLU A 10 14.85 4.54 -14.46
N VAL A 11 15.07 5.83 -14.65
CA VAL A 11 14.92 6.49 -15.94
C VAL A 11 16.29 6.45 -16.63
N MET A 12 16.34 5.79 -17.78
CA MET A 12 17.58 5.56 -18.53
C MET A 12 17.77 6.56 -19.66
N ASP A 13 19.01 6.96 -19.91
CA ASP A 13 19.49 7.59 -21.14
C ASP A 13 20.64 6.75 -21.71
N GLY A 14 20.31 5.85 -22.64
CA GLY A 14 21.21 4.77 -23.04
C GLY A 14 21.55 3.87 -21.84
N ASP A 15 22.83 3.76 -21.54
CA ASP A 15 23.36 2.96 -20.42
C ASP A 15 23.50 3.75 -19.11
N VAL A 16 23.07 5.01 -19.08
CA VAL A 16 23.20 5.89 -17.92
C VAL A 16 21.86 6.05 -17.21
N VAL A 17 21.84 5.78 -15.91
CA VAL A 17 20.69 6.11 -15.04
C VAL A 17 20.66 7.64 -14.85
N LYS A 18 19.63 8.30 -15.37
CA LYS A 18 19.39 9.74 -15.17
C LYS A 18 18.70 10.03 -13.86
N ASP A 19 17.61 9.32 -13.59
CA ASP A 19 16.78 9.54 -12.42
C ASP A 19 16.38 8.21 -11.79
N THR A 20 16.16 8.23 -10.48
CA THR A 20 15.63 7.09 -9.72
C THR A 20 14.46 7.56 -8.89
N PHE A 21 13.36 6.83 -8.94
CA PHE A 21 12.17 7.11 -8.15
C PHE A 21 11.69 5.85 -7.43
N ALA A 22 11.05 6.04 -6.28
CA ALA A 22 10.41 4.95 -5.55
C ALA A 22 9.01 4.72 -6.12
N LEU A 23 8.66 3.45 -6.34
CA LEU A 23 7.35 3.02 -6.82
C LEU A 23 6.58 2.33 -5.69
N GLY A 24 5.50 2.95 -5.25
CA GLY A 24 4.62 2.40 -4.21
C GLY A 24 5.15 2.56 -2.77
N HIS A 25 4.74 1.65 -1.88
CA HIS A 25 5.07 1.71 -0.46
C HIS A 25 6.28 0.85 -0.09
N CYS A 26 7.04 1.28 0.92
CA CYS A 26 8.14 0.47 1.46
C CYS A 26 7.65 -0.54 2.50
N ALA A 27 8.32 -1.68 2.65
CA ALA A 27 7.99 -2.69 3.65
C ALA A 27 9.21 -3.22 4.42
N GLU A 28 8.97 -3.75 5.62
CA GLU A 28 10.01 -4.37 6.46
C GLU A 28 10.42 -5.79 6.02
N SER A 29 9.64 -6.42 5.14
CA SER A 29 9.88 -7.78 4.63
C SER A 29 9.85 -7.80 3.10
N ASP A 30 10.46 -8.82 2.50
CA ASP A 30 10.52 -8.92 1.03
C ASP A 30 9.13 -9.11 0.42
N ARG A 31 8.26 -9.85 1.10
CA ARG A 31 7.00 -10.33 0.52
C ARG A 31 6.06 -9.20 0.08
N PRO A 32 5.71 -8.20 0.90
CA PRO A 32 4.82 -7.13 0.45
C PRO A 32 5.37 -6.37 -0.76
N VAL A 33 6.69 -6.22 -0.85
CA VAL A 33 7.35 -5.61 -2.01
C VAL A 33 7.21 -6.49 -3.24
N LEU A 34 7.38 -7.81 -3.11
CA LEU A 34 7.21 -8.76 -4.21
C LEU A 34 5.74 -8.89 -4.65
N GLU A 35 4.79 -8.84 -3.71
CA GLU A 35 3.35 -8.85 -4.02
C GLU A 35 2.94 -7.57 -4.76
N MET A 36 3.47 -6.41 -4.35
CA MET A 36 3.27 -5.15 -5.07
C MET A 36 3.93 -5.17 -6.45
N TRP A 37 5.13 -5.74 -6.57
CA TRP A 37 5.78 -5.91 -7.88
C TRP A 37 4.98 -6.82 -8.80
N GLU A 38 4.51 -7.96 -8.29
CA GLU A 38 3.71 -8.89 -9.08
C GLU A 38 2.38 -8.28 -9.50
N PHE A 39 1.77 -7.46 -8.64
CA PHE A 39 0.59 -6.66 -9.01
C PHE A 39 0.90 -5.74 -10.20
N ILE A 40 1.99 -4.95 -10.12
CA ILE A 40 2.40 -4.03 -11.20
C ILE A 40 2.70 -4.80 -12.49
N ARG A 41 3.49 -5.88 -12.39
CA ARG A 41 3.86 -6.70 -13.54
C ARG A 41 2.62 -7.29 -14.23
N ARG A 42 1.71 -7.92 -13.48
CA ARG A 42 0.46 -8.47 -14.04
C ARG A 42 -0.41 -7.36 -14.64
N TYR A 43 -0.52 -6.21 -13.98
CA TYR A 43 -1.28 -5.08 -14.51
C TYR A 43 -0.76 -4.64 -15.87
N MET A 44 0.56 -4.51 -16.00
CA MET A 44 1.21 -4.00 -17.21
C MET A 44 1.28 -5.05 -18.34
N ASP A 45 1.53 -6.32 -18.02
CA ASP A 45 1.71 -7.38 -19.01
C ASP A 45 0.37 -8.05 -19.41
N GLU A 46 -0.52 -8.25 -18.46
CA GLU A 46 -1.75 -9.07 -18.59
C GLU A 46 -3.03 -8.22 -18.55
N GLY A 47 -2.93 -6.94 -18.20
CA GLY A 47 -4.06 -6.01 -18.11
C GLY A 47 -4.73 -5.94 -16.73
N PRO A 48 -5.64 -4.96 -16.54
CA PRO A 48 -6.28 -4.69 -15.26
C PRO A 48 -7.24 -5.80 -14.77
N GLU A 49 -7.76 -6.63 -15.68
CA GLU A 49 -8.58 -7.79 -15.35
C GLU A 49 -7.80 -8.89 -14.62
N ALA A 50 -6.48 -8.96 -14.85
CA ALA A 50 -5.63 -10.03 -14.32
C ALA A 50 -5.25 -9.82 -12.85
N VAL A 51 -5.36 -8.61 -12.31
CA VAL A 51 -4.78 -8.29 -10.99
C VAL A 51 -5.69 -8.57 -9.80
N ALA A 52 -6.98 -8.80 -10.01
CA ALA A 52 -7.92 -9.08 -8.94
C ALA A 52 -8.98 -10.10 -9.34
N GLU A 53 -8.68 -11.37 -9.06
CA GLU A 53 -9.54 -12.52 -9.35
C GLU A 53 -10.79 -12.56 -8.46
N VAL A 54 -10.67 -12.07 -7.22
CA VAL A 54 -11.77 -12.02 -6.25
C VAL A 54 -12.37 -10.61 -6.25
N PRO A 55 -13.67 -10.43 -6.50
CA PRO A 55 -14.29 -9.09 -6.52
C PRO A 55 -14.08 -8.27 -5.25
N LEU A 56 -14.05 -8.92 -4.08
CA LEU A 56 -13.78 -8.25 -2.79
C LEU A 56 -12.35 -7.73 -2.64
N ASP A 57 -11.44 -8.09 -3.55
CA ASP A 57 -10.06 -7.58 -3.60
C ASP A 57 -9.92 -6.37 -4.54
N LYS A 58 -10.97 -6.00 -5.30
CA LYS A 58 -10.98 -4.85 -6.22
C LYS A 58 -11.38 -3.56 -5.49
N TYR A 59 -10.45 -2.96 -4.75
CA TYR A 59 -10.68 -1.68 -4.08
C TYR A 59 -9.36 -0.98 -3.74
N VAL A 60 -9.41 0.34 -3.53
CA VAL A 60 -8.27 1.10 -3.00
C VAL A 60 -8.39 1.18 -1.47
N GLU A 61 -7.34 0.76 -0.75
CA GLU A 61 -7.39 0.69 0.73
C GLU A 61 -7.43 2.07 1.40
N LEU A 62 -6.73 3.05 0.81
CA LEU A 62 -6.56 4.38 1.38
C LEU A 62 -7.45 5.38 0.67
N SER A 63 -8.10 6.23 1.46
CA SER A 63 -8.77 7.41 0.91
C SER A 63 -7.75 8.49 0.55
N VAL A 64 -7.92 9.07 -0.63
CA VAL A 64 -7.15 10.25 -1.08
C VAL A 64 -7.76 11.57 -0.60
N ALA A 65 -8.96 11.53 0.00
CA ALA A 65 -9.68 12.74 0.37
C ALA A 65 -8.99 13.47 1.55
N PRO A 66 -8.65 14.76 1.41
CA PRO A 66 -7.89 15.53 2.41
C PRO A 66 -8.77 16.02 3.58
N THR A 67 -9.53 15.10 4.18
CA THR A 67 -10.44 15.41 5.29
C THR A 67 -9.72 15.31 6.64
N LEU A 68 -10.19 16.06 7.64
CA LEU A 68 -9.70 15.95 9.03
C LEU A 68 -9.89 14.52 9.57
N LYS A 69 -11.01 13.85 9.21
CA LYS A 69 -11.28 12.47 9.58
C LYS A 69 -10.18 11.52 9.07
N ASN A 70 -9.83 11.61 7.79
CA ASN A 70 -8.78 10.77 7.21
C ASN A 70 -7.41 11.09 7.81
N CYS A 71 -7.10 12.36 8.05
CA CYS A 71 -5.86 12.76 8.73
C CYS A 71 -5.76 12.16 10.15
N LEU A 72 -6.86 12.16 10.90
CA LEU A 72 -6.92 11.57 12.24
C LEU A 72 -6.73 10.05 12.20
N ILE A 73 -7.41 9.36 11.28
CA ILE A 73 -7.26 7.90 11.13
C ILE A 73 -5.82 7.54 10.76
N SER A 74 -5.21 8.26 9.82
CA SER A 74 -3.79 8.09 9.47
C SER A 74 -2.88 8.34 10.68
N ALA A 75 -3.13 9.37 11.48
CA ALA A 75 -2.34 9.68 12.68
C ALA A 75 -2.39 8.55 13.72
N VAL A 76 -3.59 7.98 13.94
CA VAL A 76 -3.78 6.82 14.83
C VAL A 76 -3.03 5.60 14.31
N GLY A 77 -3.07 5.35 12.99
CA GLY A 77 -2.31 4.27 12.35
C GLY A 77 -0.80 4.44 12.52
N PHE A 78 -0.28 5.61 12.20
CA PHE A 78 1.16 5.92 12.28
C PHE A 78 1.73 5.83 13.70
N THR A 79 0.94 6.26 14.69
CA THR A 79 1.32 6.16 16.12
C THR A 79 1.07 4.78 16.73
N ASN A 80 0.52 3.83 15.96
CA ASN A 80 0.11 2.51 16.44
C ASN A 80 -0.79 2.59 17.69
N ALA A 81 -1.66 3.60 17.75
CA ALA A 81 -2.57 3.86 18.86
C ALA A 81 -3.84 3.01 18.76
N THR A 82 -3.65 1.69 18.74
CA THR A 82 -4.71 0.69 18.52
C THR A 82 -5.61 0.47 19.72
N THR A 83 -5.23 0.90 20.92
CA THR A 83 -6.01 0.76 22.16
C THR A 83 -6.45 2.12 22.72
N PRO A 84 -7.56 2.19 23.48
CA PRO A 84 -8.00 3.45 24.10
C PRO A 84 -6.93 4.10 25.00
N ALA A 85 -6.23 3.30 25.79
CA ALA A 85 -5.15 3.79 26.67
C ALA A 85 -4.01 4.45 25.88
N LYS A 86 -3.56 3.81 24.78
CA LYS A 86 -2.54 4.40 23.90
C LYS A 86 -3.03 5.68 23.23
N ARG A 87 -4.30 5.75 22.82
CA ARG A 87 -4.88 6.95 22.22
C ARG A 87 -4.89 8.13 23.18
N ILE A 88 -5.24 7.90 24.45
CA ILE A 88 -5.21 8.94 25.47
C ILE A 88 -3.77 9.41 25.70
N LEU A 89 -2.85 8.46 25.94
CA LEU A 89 -1.44 8.74 26.19
C LEU A 89 -0.77 9.52 25.04
N LEU A 90 -1.08 9.14 23.79
CA LEU A 90 -0.48 9.72 22.58
C LEU A 90 -1.33 10.85 21.97
N SER A 91 -2.45 11.22 22.59
CA SER A 91 -3.36 12.24 22.10
C SER A 91 -2.71 13.57 21.68
N PRO A 92 -1.71 14.16 22.38
CA PRO A 92 -1.07 15.38 21.90
C PRO A 92 -0.33 15.17 20.58
N PHE A 93 0.34 14.02 20.41
CA PHE A 93 1.06 13.69 19.17
C PHE A 93 0.10 13.37 18.03
N ILE A 94 -0.97 12.63 18.31
CA ILE A 94 -2.02 12.32 17.34
C ILE A 94 -2.67 13.61 16.84
N GLY A 95 -3.02 14.52 17.75
CA GLY A 95 -3.60 15.83 17.40
C GLY A 95 -2.65 16.67 16.56
N LEU A 96 -1.38 16.78 16.98
CA LEU A 96 -0.36 17.53 16.23
C LEU A 96 -0.17 16.95 14.81
N PHE A 97 -0.01 15.64 14.68
CA PHE A 97 0.15 14.99 13.38
C PHE A 97 -1.07 15.20 12.49
N THR A 98 -2.28 15.09 13.06
CA THR A 98 -3.53 15.30 12.34
C THR A 98 -3.60 16.70 11.76
N VAL A 99 -3.33 17.73 12.58
CA VAL A 99 -3.37 19.14 12.15
C VAL A 99 -2.30 19.43 11.12
N VAL A 100 -1.06 18.99 11.35
CA VAL A 100 0.05 19.19 10.40
C VAL A 100 -0.24 18.53 9.06
N ARG A 101 -0.70 17.27 9.04
CA ARG A 101 -1.07 16.58 7.80
C ARG A 101 -2.21 17.28 7.07
N TRP A 102 -3.23 17.75 7.80
CA TRP A 102 -4.32 18.49 7.22
C TRP A 102 -3.86 19.83 6.61
N LEU A 103 -2.98 20.57 7.31
CA LEU A 103 -2.39 21.79 6.78
C LEU A 103 -1.59 21.53 5.51
N VAL A 104 -0.75 20.47 5.49
CA VAL A 104 0.00 20.06 4.29
C VAL A 104 -0.94 19.84 3.11
N PHE A 105 -2.05 19.13 3.29
CA PHE A 105 -3.02 18.95 2.21
C PHE A 105 -3.69 20.24 1.74
N LYS A 106 -3.82 21.25 2.60
CA LYS A 106 -4.40 22.55 2.25
C LYS A 106 -3.41 23.51 1.61
N THR A 107 -2.12 23.37 1.88
CA THR A 107 -1.09 24.29 1.41
C THR A 107 -0.29 23.75 0.24
N CYS A 108 -0.18 22.43 0.09
CA CYS A 108 0.51 21.81 -1.05
C CYS A 108 -0.37 21.77 -2.30
N LYS A 109 0.28 21.82 -3.46
CA LYS A 109 -0.39 21.63 -4.76
C LYS A 109 -0.77 20.17 -4.93
N GLU A 110 -1.93 19.95 -5.53
CA GLU A 110 -2.33 18.62 -5.99
C GLU A 110 -1.45 18.20 -7.17
N PRO A 111 -0.92 16.97 -7.18
CA PRO A 111 -0.19 16.46 -8.34
C PRO A 111 -1.16 16.31 -9.50
N GLN A 112 -0.89 17.01 -10.60
CA GLN A 112 -1.66 16.93 -11.84
C GLN A 112 -0.74 16.36 -12.92
N PHE A 113 -1.29 15.46 -13.75
CA PHE A 113 -0.59 15.01 -14.93
C PHE A 113 -0.64 16.11 -16.00
N PRO A 114 0.36 16.17 -16.90
CA PRO A 114 0.28 17.06 -18.05
C PRO A 114 -0.96 16.75 -18.92
N PRO A 115 -1.60 17.76 -19.54
CA PRO A 115 -2.84 17.57 -20.31
C PRO A 115 -2.74 16.52 -21.42
N GLU A 116 -1.57 16.37 -22.02
CA GLU A 116 -1.28 15.34 -23.02
C GLU A 116 -1.43 13.92 -22.46
N ILE A 117 -0.95 13.68 -21.24
CA ILE A 117 -1.06 12.39 -20.56
C ILE A 117 -2.50 12.15 -20.12
N GLU A 118 -3.18 13.18 -19.60
CA GLU A 118 -4.59 13.05 -19.22
C GLU A 118 -5.50 12.73 -20.41
N ALA A 119 -5.18 13.29 -21.59
CA ALA A 119 -5.92 13.01 -22.82
C ALA A 119 -5.68 11.57 -23.33
N GLU A 120 -4.45 11.07 -23.22
CA GLU A 120 -4.09 9.70 -23.62
C GLU A 120 -4.61 8.64 -22.63
N CYS A 121 -4.59 8.93 -21.33
CA CYS A 121 -5.02 8.03 -20.26
C CYS A 121 -6.50 8.22 -19.87
N ARG A 122 -7.35 8.61 -20.82
CA ARG A 122 -8.78 8.82 -20.54
C ARG A 122 -9.47 7.49 -20.21
N VAL A 123 -10.00 7.39 -18.99
CA VAL A 123 -10.74 6.20 -18.54
C VAL A 123 -12.16 6.22 -19.13
N GLU A 124 -12.59 5.08 -19.65
CA GLU A 124 -13.94 4.92 -20.17
C GLU A 124 -15.00 5.02 -19.04
N PRO A 125 -16.11 5.77 -19.22
CA PRO A 125 -17.07 6.03 -18.15
C PRO A 125 -17.67 4.80 -17.46
N ASN A 126 -17.67 3.63 -18.11
CA ASN A 126 -18.23 2.38 -17.60
C ASN A 126 -17.18 1.26 -17.53
N ASP A 127 -15.89 1.60 -17.40
CA ASP A 127 -14.85 0.59 -17.27
C ASP A 127 -15.03 -0.22 -15.97
N PRO A 128 -15.29 -1.54 -16.06
CA PRO A 128 -15.51 -2.40 -14.88
C PRO A 128 -14.25 -2.59 -14.03
N ASN A 129 -13.09 -2.17 -14.51
CA ASN A 129 -11.82 -2.25 -13.80
C ASN A 129 -11.46 -0.97 -13.03
N VAL A 130 -12.34 0.03 -13.00
CA VAL A 130 -12.18 1.17 -12.08
C VAL A 130 -12.50 0.71 -10.67
N TRP A 131 -11.47 0.68 -9.82
CA TRP A 131 -11.62 0.25 -8.44
C TRP A 131 -12.23 1.38 -7.59
N PRO A 132 -13.18 1.07 -6.70
CA PRO A 132 -13.78 2.06 -5.83
C PRO A 132 -12.74 2.60 -4.83
N ILE A 133 -12.74 3.92 -4.67
CA ILE A 133 -11.93 4.65 -3.71
C ILE A 133 -12.83 5.05 -2.54
N PRO A 134 -12.47 4.75 -1.29
CA PRO A 134 -13.31 5.10 -0.15
C PRO A 134 -13.21 6.59 0.16
N ASP A 135 -14.32 7.20 0.59
CA ASP A 135 -14.35 8.58 1.09
C ASP A 135 -13.65 8.70 2.45
N SER A 136 -13.68 7.61 3.23
CA SER A 136 -12.89 7.51 4.46
C SER A 136 -12.15 6.21 4.66
N ILE A 137 -10.96 6.28 5.28
CA ILE A 137 -10.15 5.09 5.57
C ILE A 137 -10.97 4.10 6.40
N GLY A 138 -11.07 2.86 5.90
CA GLY A 138 -11.84 1.78 6.54
C GLY A 138 -13.34 1.79 6.26
N GLU A 139 -13.83 2.62 5.34
CA GLU A 139 -15.26 2.67 4.98
C GLU A 139 -15.80 1.32 4.49
N PHE A 140 -15.10 0.66 3.56
CA PHE A 140 -15.56 -0.63 3.02
C PHE A 140 -15.65 -1.73 4.07
N ALA A 141 -14.88 -1.65 5.15
CA ALA A 141 -15.02 -2.56 6.29
C ALA A 141 -16.37 -2.43 7.00
N ALA A 142 -17.00 -1.26 6.93
CA ALA A 142 -18.30 -0.99 7.53
C ALA A 142 -19.45 -1.15 6.53
N THR A 143 -19.21 -0.92 5.23
CA THR A 143 -20.27 -0.84 4.21
C THR A 143 -20.36 -2.06 3.30
N VAL A 144 -19.28 -2.83 3.13
CA VAL A 144 -19.24 -3.98 2.21
C VAL A 144 -19.32 -5.29 3.00
N PRO A 145 -20.39 -6.09 2.84
CA PRO A 145 -20.52 -7.39 3.48
C PRO A 145 -19.40 -8.35 3.04
N GLY A 146 -18.86 -9.16 3.96
CA GLY A 146 -17.80 -10.13 3.64
C GLY A 146 -16.39 -9.54 3.53
N PHE A 147 -16.26 -8.20 3.51
CA PHE A 147 -14.98 -7.52 3.33
C PHE A 147 -13.99 -7.87 4.46
N MET A 148 -14.45 -7.79 5.72
CA MET A 148 -13.59 -8.07 6.87
C MET A 148 -13.25 -9.54 7.02
N GLU A 149 -14.16 -10.46 6.65
CA GLU A 149 -13.88 -11.88 6.58
C GLU A 149 -12.78 -12.16 5.55
N ARG A 150 -12.90 -11.60 4.34
CA ARG A 150 -11.90 -11.74 3.27
C ARG A 150 -10.54 -11.15 3.67
N ALA A 151 -10.52 -9.96 4.25
CA ALA A 151 -9.29 -9.33 4.72
C ALA A 151 -8.58 -10.19 5.79
N ARG A 152 -9.34 -10.76 6.74
CA ARG A 152 -8.78 -11.67 7.77
C ARG A 152 -8.28 -12.97 7.17
N GLU A 153 -8.94 -13.51 6.15
CA GLU A 153 -8.49 -14.68 5.41
C GLU A 153 -7.15 -14.41 4.73
N LYS A 154 -7.04 -13.33 3.95
CA LYS A 154 -5.78 -12.92 3.29
C LYS A 154 -4.66 -12.73 4.31
N ALA A 155 -4.93 -12.05 5.43
CA ALA A 155 -3.94 -11.86 6.49
C ALA A 155 -3.45 -13.19 7.09
N ARG A 156 -4.33 -14.17 7.29
CA ARG A 156 -3.96 -15.50 7.80
C ARG A 156 -3.12 -16.28 6.78
N LEU A 157 -3.51 -16.27 5.50
CA LEU A 157 -2.74 -16.88 4.42
C LEU A 157 -1.35 -16.24 4.30
N ALA A 158 -1.28 -14.92 4.43
CA ALA A 158 -0.03 -14.18 4.45
C ALA A 158 0.88 -14.63 5.61
N GLN A 159 0.38 -14.59 6.84
CA GLN A 159 1.14 -15.04 8.01
C GLN A 159 1.64 -16.48 7.87
N THR A 160 0.80 -17.38 7.36
CA THR A 160 1.17 -18.79 7.19
C THR A 160 2.31 -18.97 6.18
N ALA A 161 2.22 -18.30 5.03
CA ALA A 161 3.27 -18.37 4.02
C ALA A 161 4.57 -17.67 4.45
N ASP A 162 4.50 -16.60 5.26
CA ASP A 162 5.70 -15.95 5.83
C ASP A 162 6.43 -16.88 6.79
N MET A 163 5.68 -17.57 7.65
CA MET A 163 6.24 -18.57 8.57
C MET A 163 6.91 -19.72 7.82
N ALA A 164 6.30 -20.19 6.72
CA ALA A 164 6.88 -21.24 5.86
C ALA A 164 8.17 -20.75 5.18
N ALA A 165 8.15 -19.56 4.59
CA ALA A 165 9.32 -18.95 3.94
C ALA A 165 10.48 -18.79 4.94
N GLN A 166 10.20 -18.31 6.15
CA GLN A 166 11.21 -18.12 7.19
C GLN A 166 11.84 -19.45 7.64
N ARG A 167 11.03 -20.51 7.82
CA ARG A 167 11.53 -21.86 8.13
C ARG A 167 12.44 -22.40 7.02
N SER A 168 12.05 -22.24 5.76
CA SER A 168 12.86 -22.69 4.62
C SER A 168 14.21 -21.97 4.54
N ARG A 169 14.24 -20.66 4.80
CA ARG A 169 15.48 -19.87 4.83
C ARG A 169 16.41 -20.35 5.95
N GLN A 170 15.87 -20.55 7.15
CA GLN A 170 16.64 -21.08 8.29
C GLN A 170 17.24 -22.46 8.00
N SER A 171 16.46 -23.36 7.38
CA SER A 171 16.94 -24.69 6.99
C SER A 171 18.07 -24.63 5.94
N ARG A 172 17.94 -23.76 4.93
CA ARG A 172 18.98 -23.54 3.91
C ARG A 172 20.25 -22.94 4.51
N GLU A 173 20.13 -21.99 5.44
CA GLU A 173 21.27 -21.40 6.14
C GLU A 173 21.97 -22.42 7.03
N HIS A 174 21.22 -23.24 7.76
CA HIS A 174 21.78 -24.30 8.58
C HIS A 174 22.55 -25.32 7.74
N SER A 175 21.98 -25.76 6.62
CA SER A 175 22.63 -26.69 5.67
C SER A 175 23.90 -26.10 5.04
N ARG A 176 23.90 -24.80 4.72
CA ARG A 176 25.10 -24.09 4.21
C ARG A 176 26.20 -23.96 5.27
N ARG A 177 25.82 -23.84 6.54
CA ARG A 177 26.78 -23.76 7.66
C ARG A 177 27.33 -25.14 8.04
N SER A 178 26.56 -26.20 7.92
CA SER A 178 27.02 -27.57 8.19
C SER A 178 27.87 -28.18 7.07
N ALA A 179 27.84 -27.57 5.88
CA ALA A 179 28.64 -27.97 4.71
C ALA A 179 29.98 -27.19 4.58
N ARG A 180 30.31 -26.32 5.54
CA ARG A 180 31.61 -25.64 5.69
C ARG A 180 32.34 -26.20 6.90
#